data_AF-A0A7J9I313-F1
#
_entry.id   AF-A0A7J9I313-F1
#
_cell.length_a   1.000
_cell.length_b   1.000
_cell.length_c   1.000
_cell.angle_alpha   90.00
_cell.angle_beta   90.00
_cell.angle_gamma   90.00
#
_symmetry.space_group_name_H-M   'P 1'
#
loop_
_entity.id
_entity.type
_entity.pdbx_description
1 polymer ?
#
loop_
_entity_poly.entity_id
_entity_poly.type
_entity_poly.pdbx_seq_one_letter_code
_entity_poly.pdbx_strand_id
1 'polypeptide(L)'
;MANFKLLLFAFDRGPLSPPPENFILFILTACSPFKIKENSVKVLKGETPFQGNEPRVPSLILEAVNKASLLTLLFYSYNFKQYFHKHVLLILYFFHAYLSIQFLLAVGAIPAQICLPGVELEPQFNAPVRATSLQDFWGRRWNLRVSEALRLTIYSPIKTISSRVIGSRWASLPAVFATFVTSGFMHELIYYHIIRKKPTWEITWFFVLQGVLVDIEIFLKKKLVATEKFRLHEAISGPLALATIALTAGWLSYTQLLRNGVDEKVIKEFNAIVEFFKRST
;
A
#
# COMPACT_ATOMS: atom_id res chain seq x y z
N MET A 1 -10.91 2.38 3.86
CA MET A 1 -11.06 3.08 2.57
C MET A 1 -12.38 3.80 2.41
N ALA A 2 -13.51 3.19 2.78
CA ALA A 2 -14.84 3.81 2.64
C ALA A 2 -14.90 5.24 3.19
N ASN A 3 -14.42 5.48 4.42
CA ASN A 3 -14.46 6.82 5.02
C ASN A 3 -13.77 7.89 4.17
N PHE A 4 -12.67 7.58 3.48
CA PHE A 4 -12.01 8.54 2.59
C PHE A 4 -12.83 8.83 1.34
N LYS A 5 -13.43 7.80 0.73
CA LYS A 5 -14.27 7.96 -0.45
C LYS A 5 -15.53 8.76 -0.12
N LEU A 6 -16.15 8.48 1.03
CA LEU A 6 -17.32 9.21 1.55
C LEU A 6 -16.98 10.66 1.93
N LEU A 7 -15.81 10.89 2.56
CA LEU A 7 -15.34 12.24 2.86
C LEU A 7 -15.16 13.05 1.57
N LEU A 8 -14.52 12.47 0.55
CA LEU A 8 -14.39 13.13 -0.75
C LEU A 8 -15.74 13.41 -1.40
N PHE A 9 -16.66 12.44 -1.33
CA PHE A 9 -18.02 12.58 -1.86
C PHE A 9 -18.77 13.75 -1.22
N ALA A 10 -18.62 13.97 0.09
CA ALA A 10 -19.23 15.10 0.80
C ALA A 10 -18.76 16.49 0.31
N PHE A 11 -17.66 16.55 -0.45
CA PHE A 11 -17.16 17.76 -1.10
C PHE A 11 -17.25 17.69 -2.63
N ASP A 12 -18.16 16.86 -3.16
CA ASP A 12 -18.38 16.62 -4.60
C ASP A 12 -17.13 16.15 -5.35
N ARG A 13 -16.24 15.42 -4.65
CA ARG A 13 -14.97 14.94 -5.19
C ARG A 13 -14.84 13.42 -5.11
N GLY A 14 -13.86 12.90 -5.85
CA GLY A 14 -13.45 11.50 -5.77
C GLY A 14 -14.34 10.55 -6.57
N PRO A 15 -14.15 9.23 -6.42
CA PRO A 15 -14.72 8.22 -7.32
C PRO A 15 -16.23 8.00 -7.16
N LEU A 16 -16.85 8.65 -6.18
CA LEU A 16 -18.30 8.59 -5.93
C LEU A 16 -19.03 9.84 -6.46
N SER A 17 -18.32 10.80 -7.07
CA SER A 17 -18.90 12.03 -7.64
C SER A 17 -18.64 12.08 -9.16
N PRO A 18 -19.69 12.12 -10.01
CA PRO A 18 -21.11 12.01 -9.66
C PRO A 18 -21.47 10.61 -9.11
N PRO A 19 -22.57 10.48 -8.33
CA PRO A 19 -22.97 9.21 -7.76
C PRO A 19 -23.26 8.17 -8.86
N PRO A 20 -22.88 6.90 -8.69
CA PRO A 20 -23.31 5.83 -9.60
C PRO A 20 -24.83 5.72 -9.64
N GLU A 21 -25.38 5.34 -10.79
CA GLU A 21 -26.83 5.24 -11.02
C GLU A 21 -27.53 4.25 -10.07
N ASN A 22 -26.81 3.20 -9.65
CA ASN A 22 -27.32 2.16 -8.76
C ASN A 22 -26.73 2.30 -7.35
N PHE A 23 -27.60 2.28 -6.33
CA PHE A 23 -27.21 2.31 -4.91
C PHE A 23 -26.28 1.16 -4.51
N ILE A 24 -26.48 -0.04 -5.04
CA ILE A 24 -25.60 -1.19 -4.79
C ILE A 24 -24.21 -0.90 -5.37
N LEU A 25 -24.13 -0.31 -6.57
CA LEU A 25 -22.88 0.09 -7.19
C LEU A 25 -22.18 1.19 -6.38
N PHE A 26 -22.94 2.13 -5.80
CA PHE A 26 -22.41 3.11 -4.85
C PHE A 26 -21.77 2.44 -3.63
N ILE A 27 -22.49 1.51 -2.97
CA ILE A 27 -21.96 0.77 -1.80
C ILE A 27 -20.72 -0.02 -2.18
N LEU A 28 -20.76 -0.80 -3.26
CA LEU A 28 -19.63 -1.60 -3.71
C LEU A 28 -18.43 -0.71 -4.02
N THR A 29 -18.64 0.43 -4.69
CA THR A 29 -17.57 1.38 -5.01
C THR A 29 -17.01 2.06 -3.76
N ALA A 30 -17.86 2.39 -2.79
CA ALA A 30 -17.45 3.01 -1.53
C ALA A 30 -16.63 2.04 -0.67
N CYS A 31 -17.10 0.80 -0.52
CA CYS A 31 -16.46 -0.22 0.32
C CYS A 31 -15.23 -0.86 -0.34
N SER A 32 -15.21 -0.93 -1.67
CA SER A 32 -14.12 -1.54 -2.42
C SER A 32 -12.78 -0.82 -2.19
N PRO A 33 -11.69 -1.54 -1.91
CA PRO A 33 -10.35 -0.94 -1.89
C PRO A 33 -9.80 -0.72 -3.31
N PHE A 34 -10.52 -1.15 -4.35
CA PHE A 34 -10.10 -1.05 -5.74
C PHE A 34 -10.63 0.22 -6.40
N LYS A 35 -9.95 0.64 -7.47
CA LYS A 35 -10.43 1.64 -8.42
C LYS A 35 -10.61 0.95 -9.76
N ILE A 36 -11.72 1.31 -10.38
CA ILE A 36 -12.09 0.85 -11.71
C ILE A 36 -11.35 1.73 -12.72
N LYS A 37 -10.75 1.12 -13.75
CA LYS A 37 -10.14 1.87 -14.86
C LYS A 37 -11.22 2.71 -15.55
N GLU A 38 -10.84 3.91 -15.96
CA GLU A 38 -11.74 4.87 -16.60
C GLU A 38 -12.44 4.30 -17.84
N ASN A 39 -11.73 3.52 -18.66
CA ASN A 39 -12.32 2.85 -19.83
C ASN A 39 -13.44 1.86 -19.42
N SER A 40 -13.30 1.17 -18.30
CA SER A 40 -14.36 0.29 -17.78
C SER A 40 -15.53 1.08 -17.18
N VAL A 41 -15.31 2.31 -16.69
CA VAL A 41 -16.40 3.20 -16.28
C VAL A 41 -17.26 3.62 -17.48
N LYS A 42 -16.64 3.93 -18.63
CA LYS A 42 -17.34 4.27 -19.87
C LYS A 42 -18.20 3.12 -20.40
N VAL A 43 -17.69 1.89 -20.27
CA VAL A 43 -18.45 0.66 -20.57
C VAL A 43 -19.63 0.49 -19.61
N LEU A 44 -19.44 0.69 -18.30
CA LEU A 44 -20.54 0.63 -17.31
C LEU A 44 -21.63 1.68 -17.56
N LYS A 45 -21.29 2.82 -18.17
CA LYS A 45 -22.22 3.89 -18.56
C LYS A 45 -22.85 3.70 -19.95
N GLY A 46 -22.52 2.62 -20.66
CA GLY A 46 -23.02 2.37 -22.02
C GLY A 46 -22.45 3.28 -23.10
N GLU A 47 -21.42 4.07 -22.81
CA GLU A 47 -20.81 5.03 -23.74
C GLU A 47 -19.91 4.37 -24.79
N THR A 48 -19.42 3.15 -24.51
CA THR A 48 -18.55 2.38 -25.41
C THR A 48 -18.91 0.90 -25.38
N PRO A 49 -18.89 0.18 -26.52
CA PRO A 49 -19.23 -1.24 -26.56
C PRO A 49 -18.25 -2.06 -25.72
N PHE A 50 -18.79 -3.08 -25.04
CA PHE A 50 -18.02 -4.06 -24.29
C PHE A 50 -17.11 -4.85 -25.25
N GLN A 51 -15.82 -4.54 -25.29
CA GLN A 51 -14.85 -5.43 -25.92
C GLN A 51 -14.57 -6.57 -24.94
N GLY A 52 -15.32 -7.65 -25.11
CA GLY A 52 -15.18 -8.87 -24.33
C GLY A 52 -13.85 -9.56 -24.62
N ASN A 53 -12.85 -9.27 -23.79
CA ASN A 53 -11.82 -10.27 -23.53
C ASN A 53 -12.31 -11.18 -22.41
N GLU A 54 -11.91 -12.45 -22.49
CA GLU A 54 -12.25 -13.57 -21.59
C GLU A 54 -12.50 -13.19 -20.12
N PRO A 55 -13.33 -13.96 -19.39
CA PRO A 55 -13.53 -13.76 -17.96
C PRO A 55 -12.16 -13.63 -17.28
N ARG A 56 -11.93 -12.51 -16.59
CA ARG A 56 -10.63 -12.17 -15.97
C ARG A 56 -10.48 -12.76 -14.57
N VAL A 57 -11.55 -13.31 -14.00
CA VAL A 57 -11.56 -14.01 -12.72
C VAL A 57 -10.49 -15.13 -12.64
N PRO A 58 -10.31 -16.00 -13.66
CA PRO A 58 -9.23 -16.99 -13.68
C PRO A 58 -7.83 -16.36 -13.56
N SER A 59 -7.59 -15.19 -14.15
CA SER A 59 -6.29 -14.50 -14.06
C SER A 59 -5.99 -13.97 -12.65
N LEU A 60 -7.01 -13.45 -11.95
CA LEU A 60 -6.89 -13.00 -10.56
C LEU A 60 -6.77 -14.17 -9.60
N ILE A 61 -7.49 -15.27 -9.84
CA ILE A 61 -7.33 -16.51 -9.09
C ILE A 61 -5.90 -17.03 -9.26
N LEU A 62 -5.38 -17.05 -10.49
CA LEU A 62 -4.00 -17.45 -10.76
C LEU A 62 -2.99 -16.53 -10.04
N GLU A 63 -3.22 -15.22 -10.03
CA GLU A 63 -2.39 -14.28 -9.26
C GLU A 63 -2.44 -14.59 -7.76
N ALA A 64 -3.63 -14.78 -7.20
CA ALA A 64 -3.83 -15.12 -5.79
C ALA A 64 -3.15 -16.46 -5.43
N VAL A 65 -3.28 -17.48 -6.27
CA VAL A 65 -2.62 -18.78 -6.14
C VAL A 65 -1.10 -18.61 -6.18
N ASN A 66 -0.57 -17.84 -7.13
CA ASN A 66 0.88 -17.57 -7.20
C ASN A 66 1.39 -16.87 -5.93
N LYS A 67 0.65 -15.88 -5.41
CA LYS A 67 1.02 -15.22 -4.13
C LYS A 67 0.92 -16.19 -2.95
N ALA A 68 -0.12 -17.02 -2.90
CA ALA A 68 -0.29 -18.04 -1.87
C ALA A 68 0.87 -19.04 -1.88
N SER A 69 1.28 -19.54 -3.06
CA SER A 69 2.41 -20.45 -3.21
C SER A 69 3.73 -19.82 -2.73
N LEU A 70 3.98 -18.55 -3.08
CA LEU A 70 5.16 -17.82 -2.60
C LEU A 70 5.12 -17.62 -1.07
N LEU A 71 3.96 -17.30 -0.51
CA LEU A 71 3.77 -17.20 0.94
C LEU A 71 4.01 -18.53 1.63
N THR A 72 3.48 -19.63 1.11
CA THR A 72 3.70 -20.99 1.63
C THR A 72 5.19 -21.33 1.65
N LEU A 73 5.93 -21.06 0.57
CA LEU A 73 7.38 -21.27 0.52
C LEU A 73 8.11 -20.41 1.57
N LEU A 74 7.69 -19.16 1.73
CA LEU A 74 8.25 -18.26 2.73
C LEU A 74 7.98 -18.74 4.16
N PHE A 75 6.76 -19.19 4.46
CA PHE A 75 6.41 -19.79 5.73
C PHE A 75 7.22 -21.05 6.02
N TYR A 76 7.40 -21.90 5.01
CA TYR A 76 8.24 -23.08 5.13
C TYR A 76 9.70 -22.71 5.47
N SER A 77 10.23 -21.63 4.89
CA SER A 77 11.58 -21.14 5.20
C SER A 77 11.76 -20.75 6.67
N TYR A 78 10.69 -20.33 7.37
CA TYR A 78 10.77 -19.98 8.79
C TYR A 78 11.02 -21.18 9.71
N ASN A 79 10.83 -22.42 9.24
CA ASN A 79 11.28 -23.61 9.97
C ASN A 79 12.80 -23.64 10.15
N PHE A 80 13.55 -22.92 9.30
CA PHE A 80 14.99 -22.80 9.34
C PHE A 80 15.46 -21.44 9.91
N LYS A 81 14.56 -20.64 10.51
CA LYS A 81 14.85 -19.27 10.95
C LYS A 81 16.06 -19.17 11.89
N GLN A 82 16.32 -20.21 12.69
CA GLN A 82 17.44 -20.28 13.63
C GLN A 82 18.82 -20.22 12.95
N TYR A 83 18.92 -20.59 11.67
CA TYR A 83 20.15 -20.56 10.90
C TYR A 83 20.36 -19.23 10.16
N PHE A 84 19.36 -18.36 10.13
CA PHE A 84 19.41 -17.13 9.35
C PHE A 84 20.02 -15.97 10.15
N HIS A 85 20.90 -15.22 9.50
CA HIS A 85 21.39 -13.96 10.06
C HIS A 85 20.24 -12.94 10.20
N LYS A 86 20.33 -12.04 11.20
CA LYS A 86 19.28 -11.05 11.50
C LYS A 86 18.86 -10.21 10.27
N HIS A 87 19.81 -9.80 9.44
CA HIS A 87 19.52 -9.05 8.21
C HIS A 87 18.73 -9.85 7.17
N VAL A 88 19.01 -11.16 7.05
CA VAL A 88 18.26 -12.05 6.16
C VAL A 88 16.82 -12.17 6.65
N LEU A 89 16.61 -12.32 7.96
CA LEU A 89 15.27 -12.36 8.56
C LEU A 89 14.49 -11.06 8.30
N LEU A 90 15.12 -9.90 8.42
CA LEU A 90 14.48 -8.61 8.10
C LEU A 90 14.01 -8.54 6.63
N ILE A 91 14.83 -9.04 5.70
CA ILE A 91 14.46 -9.11 4.27
C ILE A 91 13.29 -10.07 4.08
N LEU A 92 13.31 -11.24 4.71
CA LEU A 92 12.21 -12.21 4.65
C LEU A 92 10.91 -11.64 5.23
N TYR A 93 10.96 -10.92 6.35
CA TYR A 93 9.79 -10.24 6.91
C TYR A 93 9.26 -9.12 6.01
N PHE A 94 10.14 -8.41 5.29
CA PHE A 94 9.70 -7.46 4.27
C PHE A 94 8.92 -8.14 3.15
N PHE A 95 9.47 -9.23 2.60
CA PHE A 95 8.75 -10.00 1.58
C PHE A 95 7.47 -10.63 2.11
N HIS A 96 7.45 -11.08 3.38
CA HIS A 96 6.25 -11.58 4.03
C HIS A 96 5.17 -10.50 4.05
N ALA A 97 5.45 -9.34 4.64
CA ALA A 97 4.47 -8.25 4.71
C ALA A 97 3.98 -7.85 3.31
N TYR A 98 4.90 -7.72 2.35
CA TYR A 98 4.56 -7.37 0.98
C TYR A 98 3.66 -8.42 0.31
N LEU A 99 4.02 -9.70 0.37
CA LEU A 99 3.26 -10.79 -0.24
C LEU A 99 1.91 -11.01 0.46
N SER A 100 1.83 -10.86 1.79
CA SER A 100 0.58 -10.98 2.54
C SER A 100 -0.41 -9.88 2.17
N ILE A 101 0.05 -8.63 2.05
CA ILE A 101 -0.82 -7.53 1.60
C ILE A 101 -1.29 -7.79 0.17
N GLN A 102 -0.40 -8.20 -0.73
CA GLN A 102 -0.75 -8.52 -2.12
C GLN A 102 -1.78 -9.66 -2.20
N PHE A 103 -1.58 -10.74 -1.42
CA PHE A 103 -2.50 -11.87 -1.36
C PHE A 103 -3.88 -11.46 -0.86
N LEU A 104 -3.96 -10.72 0.25
CA LEU A 104 -5.23 -10.23 0.80
C LEU A 104 -5.99 -9.35 -0.21
N LEU A 105 -5.27 -8.51 -0.94
CA LEU A 105 -5.84 -7.65 -1.96
C LEU A 105 -6.28 -8.42 -3.20
N ALA A 106 -5.54 -9.44 -3.63
CA ALA A 106 -5.93 -10.31 -4.74
C ALA A 106 -7.21 -11.08 -4.41
N VAL A 107 -7.30 -11.65 -3.19
CA VAL A 107 -8.52 -12.32 -2.72
C VAL A 107 -9.69 -11.36 -2.62
N GLY A 108 -9.47 -10.16 -2.06
CA GLY A 108 -10.51 -9.13 -1.98
C GLY A 108 -11.02 -8.63 -3.34
N ALA A 109 -10.22 -8.77 -4.41
CA ALA A 109 -10.60 -8.37 -5.76
C ALA A 109 -11.60 -9.35 -6.39
N ILE A 110 -11.59 -10.62 -5.99
CA ILE A 110 -12.41 -11.68 -6.59
C ILE A 110 -13.91 -11.37 -6.45
N PRO A 111 -14.46 -11.08 -5.25
CA PRO A 111 -15.87 -10.70 -5.13
C PRO A 111 -16.22 -9.44 -5.94
N ALA A 112 -15.32 -8.46 -5.97
CA ALA A 112 -15.55 -7.23 -6.73
C ALA A 112 -15.68 -7.49 -8.24
N GLN A 113 -14.89 -8.41 -8.79
CA GLN A 113 -14.97 -8.82 -10.21
C GLN A 113 -16.19 -9.71 -10.50
N ILE A 114 -16.59 -10.57 -9.56
CA ILE A 114 -17.81 -11.37 -9.70
C ILE A 114 -19.05 -10.45 -9.74
N CYS A 115 -19.11 -9.45 -8.85
CA CYS A 115 -20.22 -8.50 -8.82
C CYS A 115 -20.21 -7.51 -9.99
N LEU A 116 -19.04 -7.23 -10.58
CA LEU A 116 -18.87 -6.31 -11.70
C LEU A 116 -18.10 -6.97 -12.84
N PRO A 117 -18.73 -7.90 -13.59
CA PRO A 117 -18.07 -8.64 -14.65
C PRO A 117 -17.49 -7.73 -15.72
N GLY A 118 -16.24 -7.99 -16.11
CA GLY A 118 -15.57 -7.26 -17.19
C GLY A 118 -15.03 -5.87 -16.83
N VAL A 119 -15.11 -5.50 -15.55
CA VAL A 119 -14.51 -4.27 -15.04
C VAL A 119 -13.01 -4.45 -14.76
N GLU A 120 -12.18 -3.58 -15.32
CA GLU A 120 -10.75 -3.61 -15.08
C GLU A 120 -10.38 -2.82 -13.83
N LEU A 121 -9.69 -3.48 -12.90
CA LEU A 121 -9.18 -2.86 -11.69
C LEU A 121 -7.75 -2.37 -11.94
N GLU A 122 -7.41 -1.13 -11.56
CA GLU A 122 -5.99 -0.73 -11.66
C GLU A 122 -5.17 -1.44 -10.56
N PRO A 123 -3.89 -1.74 -10.84
CA PRO A 123 -3.03 -2.45 -9.89
C PRO A 123 -2.80 -1.61 -8.63
N GLN A 124 -2.62 -2.29 -7.49
CA GLN A 124 -2.34 -1.61 -6.22
C GLN A 124 -0.86 -1.36 -5.99
N PHE A 125 0.00 -2.12 -6.65
CA PHE A 125 1.45 -1.99 -6.58
C PHE A 125 2.04 -1.93 -7.97
N ASN A 126 3.14 -1.19 -8.11
CA ASN A 126 3.89 -1.09 -9.37
C ASN A 126 5.37 -1.37 -9.12
N ALA A 127 5.72 -2.66 -9.08
CA ALA A 127 7.08 -3.16 -8.85
C ALA A 127 7.88 -2.35 -7.78
N PRO A 128 7.48 -2.38 -6.48
CA PRO A 128 8.10 -1.55 -5.44
C PRO A 128 9.62 -1.71 -5.31
N VAL A 129 10.13 -2.91 -5.60
CA VAL A 129 11.57 -3.23 -5.59
C VAL A 129 12.37 -2.53 -6.70
N ARG A 130 11.69 -1.90 -7.67
CA ARG A 130 12.30 -1.08 -8.73
C ARG A 130 12.25 0.43 -8.41
N ALA A 131 11.98 0.79 -7.16
CA ALA A 131 11.98 2.19 -6.75
C ALA A 131 13.36 2.81 -6.90
N THR A 132 13.42 4.00 -7.48
CA THR A 132 14.67 4.77 -7.64
C THR A 132 14.88 5.79 -6.52
N SER A 133 13.88 6.00 -5.66
CA SER A 133 13.92 6.94 -4.52
C SER A 133 12.77 6.67 -3.54
N LEU A 134 12.77 7.31 -2.36
CA LEU A 134 11.68 7.17 -1.38
C LEU A 134 10.39 7.79 -1.92
N GLN A 135 10.49 8.92 -2.62
CA GLN A 135 9.34 9.51 -3.31
C GLN A 135 8.73 8.57 -4.36
N ASP A 136 9.58 7.89 -5.13
CA ASP A 136 9.11 6.94 -6.15
C ASP A 136 8.47 5.71 -5.50
N PHE A 137 9.07 5.19 -4.43
CA PHE A 137 8.51 4.08 -3.66
C PHE A 137 7.11 4.41 -3.11
N TRP A 138 7.00 5.44 -2.27
CA TRP A 138 5.75 5.78 -1.58
C TRP A 138 4.70 6.41 -2.51
N GLY A 139 5.12 7.18 -3.52
CA GLY A 139 4.21 7.94 -4.37
C GLY A 139 3.71 7.19 -5.61
N ARG A 140 4.49 6.24 -6.14
CA ARG A 140 4.23 5.64 -7.47
C ARG A 140 4.28 4.13 -7.53
N ARG A 141 4.68 3.44 -6.45
CA ARG A 141 4.90 2.00 -6.49
C ARG A 141 4.26 1.23 -5.35
N TRP A 142 4.26 1.80 -4.16
CA TRP A 142 3.71 1.17 -2.96
C TRP A 142 2.27 1.63 -2.73
N ASN A 143 1.34 0.68 -2.67
CA ASN A 143 -0.07 0.89 -2.31
C ASN A 143 -0.71 2.15 -2.94
N LEU A 144 -0.79 2.16 -4.26
CA LEU A 144 -1.29 3.26 -5.08
C LEU A 144 -2.69 3.73 -4.67
N ARG A 145 -3.50 2.83 -4.12
CA ARG A 145 -4.84 3.14 -3.61
C ARG A 145 -4.80 4.03 -2.40
N VAL A 146 -3.99 3.66 -1.41
CA VAL A 146 -3.79 4.48 -0.20
C VAL A 146 -3.12 5.80 -0.56
N SER A 147 -2.11 5.76 -1.43
CA SER A 147 -1.43 6.98 -1.88
C SER A 147 -2.39 7.94 -2.60
N GLU A 148 -3.29 7.45 -3.46
CA GLU A 148 -4.31 8.28 -4.11
C GLU A 148 -5.32 8.85 -3.12
N ALA A 149 -5.85 8.03 -2.21
CA ALA A 149 -6.81 8.46 -1.20
C ALA A 149 -6.22 9.57 -0.30
N LEU A 150 -5.01 9.37 0.21
CA LEU A 150 -4.31 10.36 1.02
C LEU A 150 -3.92 11.60 0.19
N ARG A 151 -3.59 11.43 -1.10
CA ARG A 151 -3.30 12.56 -1.98
C ARG A 151 -4.49 13.51 -2.09
N LEU A 152 -5.69 12.95 -2.27
CA LEU A 152 -6.91 13.72 -2.46
C LEU A 152 -7.44 14.30 -1.14
N THR A 153 -7.32 13.56 -0.04
CA THR A 153 -7.93 13.95 1.25
C THR A 153 -7.03 14.77 2.15
N ILE A 154 -5.71 14.55 2.10
CA ILE A 154 -4.75 15.19 3.01
C ILE A 154 -3.78 16.07 2.24
N TYR A 155 -3.01 15.49 1.30
CA TYR A 155 -1.93 16.20 0.62
C TYR A 155 -2.43 17.43 -0.16
N SER A 156 -3.44 17.28 -1.00
CA SER A 156 -3.91 18.35 -1.89
C SER A 156 -4.52 19.54 -1.13
N PRO A 157 -5.41 19.33 -0.13
CA PRO A 157 -5.89 20.42 0.72
C PRO A 157 -4.76 21.13 1.47
N ILE A 158 -3.87 20.37 2.13
CA ILE A 158 -2.78 20.96 2.92
C ILE A 158 -1.78 21.70 2.04
N LYS A 159 -1.48 21.19 0.84
CA LYS A 159 -0.63 21.88 -0.14
C LYS A 159 -1.26 23.19 -0.58
N THR A 160 -2.57 23.22 -0.84
CA THR A 160 -3.30 24.43 -1.24
C THR A 160 -3.31 25.49 -0.14
N ILE A 161 -3.47 25.08 1.12
CA ILE A 161 -3.39 25.99 2.26
C ILE A 161 -1.95 26.49 2.44
N SER A 162 -0.98 25.58 2.40
CA SER A 162 0.44 25.89 2.60
C SER A 162 1.02 26.77 1.50
N SER A 163 0.54 26.67 0.26
CA SER A 163 1.01 27.54 -0.82
C SER A 163 0.70 29.01 -0.59
N ARG A 164 -0.37 29.32 0.16
CA ARG A 164 -0.73 30.69 0.54
C ARG A 164 0.20 31.28 1.61
N VAL A 165 0.81 30.43 2.44
CA VAL A 165 1.63 30.86 3.58
C VAL A 165 3.13 30.82 3.25
N ILE A 166 3.60 29.74 2.65
CA ILE A 166 5.04 29.43 2.48
C ILE A 166 5.48 29.43 1.00
N GLY A 167 4.56 29.77 0.10
CA GLY A 167 4.78 29.79 -1.35
C GLY A 167 4.66 28.41 -2.01
N SER A 168 4.30 28.43 -3.30
CA SER A 168 4.07 27.22 -4.11
C SER A 168 5.28 26.27 -4.17
N ARG A 169 6.50 26.83 -4.12
CA ARG A 169 7.75 26.07 -4.14
C ARG A 169 7.89 25.15 -2.94
N TRP A 170 7.46 25.55 -1.74
CA TRP A 170 7.70 24.80 -0.50
C TRP A 170 6.43 24.16 0.07
N ALA A 171 5.26 24.51 -0.46
CA ALA A 171 3.96 23.97 -0.06
C ALA A 171 3.86 22.44 -0.05
N SER A 172 4.69 21.74 -0.82
CA SER A 172 4.70 20.28 -0.84
C SER A 172 5.21 19.66 0.46
N LEU A 173 6.12 20.33 1.18
CA LEU A 173 6.76 19.77 2.37
C LEU A 173 5.75 19.53 3.51
N PRO A 174 5.03 20.54 4.03
CA PRO A 174 4.01 20.31 5.07
C PRO A 174 2.91 19.34 4.62
N ALA A 175 2.59 19.32 3.32
CA ALA A 175 1.61 18.40 2.76
C ALA A 175 2.08 16.93 2.78
N VAL A 176 3.35 16.66 2.46
CA VAL A 176 3.96 15.33 2.60
C VAL A 176 4.01 14.94 4.07
N PHE A 177 4.57 15.78 4.93
CA PHE A 177 4.68 15.50 6.36
C PHE A 177 3.33 15.11 6.98
N ALA A 178 2.30 15.94 6.76
CA ALA A 178 0.96 15.67 7.28
C ALA A 178 0.32 14.40 6.70
N THR A 179 0.62 14.07 5.43
CA THR A 179 0.17 12.83 4.80
C THR A 179 0.78 11.61 5.49
N PHE A 180 2.08 11.65 5.79
CA PHE A 180 2.76 10.57 6.50
C PHE A 180 2.30 10.45 7.95
N VAL A 181 2.10 11.56 8.67
CA VAL A 181 1.52 11.54 10.03
C VAL A 181 0.14 10.87 10.02
N THR A 182 -0.73 11.26 9.08
CA THR A 182 -2.07 10.67 8.94
C THR A 182 -1.98 9.17 8.64
N SER A 183 -1.06 8.76 7.76
CA SER A 183 -0.78 7.35 7.50
C SER A 183 -0.31 6.62 8.76
N GLY A 184 0.57 7.24 9.55
CA GLY A 184 1.07 6.71 10.81
C GLY A 184 -0.05 6.37 11.80
N PHE A 185 -0.98 7.31 12.03
CA PHE A 185 -2.14 7.08 12.88
C PHE A 185 -3.02 5.93 12.39
N MET A 186 -3.22 5.80 11.08
CA MET A 186 -4.00 4.70 10.53
C MET A 186 -3.30 3.35 10.74
N HIS A 187 -1.99 3.30 10.60
CA HIS A 187 -1.23 2.07 10.85
C HIS A 187 -1.16 1.74 12.34
N GLU A 188 -1.13 2.72 13.23
CA GLU A 188 -1.26 2.50 14.68
C GLU A 188 -2.60 1.84 15.02
N LEU A 189 -3.70 2.33 14.43
CA LEU A 189 -5.01 1.72 14.57
C LEU A 189 -5.03 0.29 14.02
N ILE A 190 -4.43 0.04 12.85
CA ILE A 190 -4.34 -1.33 12.30
C ILE A 190 -3.55 -2.24 13.26
N TYR A 191 -2.42 -1.77 13.78
CA TYR A 191 -1.58 -2.55 14.70
C TYR A 191 -2.30 -2.81 16.01
N TYR A 192 -3.05 -1.85 16.53
CA TYR A 192 -3.93 -2.03 17.69
C TYR A 192 -4.93 -3.18 17.46
N HIS A 193 -5.53 -3.28 16.26
CA HIS A 193 -6.47 -4.36 15.94
C HIS A 193 -5.82 -5.72 15.75
N ILE A 194 -4.60 -5.77 15.20
CA ILE A 194 -3.84 -7.01 15.00
C ILE A 194 -3.29 -7.54 16.33
N ILE A 195 -2.64 -6.67 17.10
CA ILE A 195 -1.92 -7.03 18.33
C ILE A 195 -2.86 -7.10 19.54
N ARG A 196 -3.96 -6.33 19.54
CA ARG A 196 -4.91 -6.19 20.66
C ARG A 196 -4.25 -5.72 21.97
N LYS A 197 -3.22 -4.88 21.86
CA LYS A 197 -2.54 -4.23 22.98
C LYS A 197 -2.47 -2.72 22.76
N LYS A 198 -2.19 -1.98 23.84
CA LYS A 198 -2.11 -0.52 23.81
C LYS A 198 -1.11 -0.04 22.73
N PRO A 199 -1.45 1.05 21.99
CA PRO A 199 -0.55 1.69 21.04
C PRO A 199 0.80 2.04 21.65
N THR A 200 1.89 1.74 20.94
CA THR A 200 3.27 2.10 21.35
C THR A 200 3.80 3.29 20.57
N TRP A 201 3.09 3.73 19.52
CA TRP A 201 3.47 4.81 18.61
C TRP A 201 4.71 4.52 17.76
N GLU A 202 5.30 3.33 17.85
CA GLU A 202 6.50 2.95 17.09
C GLU A 202 6.21 2.94 15.58
N ILE A 203 5.08 2.34 15.16
CA ILE A 203 4.66 2.36 13.76
C ILE A 203 4.27 3.78 13.30
N THR A 204 3.70 4.61 14.17
CA THR A 204 3.47 6.02 13.86
C THR A 204 4.79 6.74 13.58
N TRP A 205 5.79 6.56 14.44
CA TRP A 205 7.13 7.13 14.27
C TRP A 205 7.84 6.62 13.03
N PHE A 206 7.62 5.37 12.62
CA PHE A 206 8.10 4.87 11.33
C PHE A 206 7.61 5.74 10.17
N PHE A 207 6.31 6.03 10.10
CA PHE A 207 5.76 6.87 9.04
C PHE A 207 6.22 8.33 9.16
N VAL A 208 6.29 8.88 10.37
CA VAL A 208 6.81 10.25 10.58
C VAL A 208 8.25 10.37 10.05
N LEU A 209 9.11 9.41 10.42
CA LEU A 209 10.50 9.37 9.95
C LEU A 209 10.56 9.26 8.41
N GLN A 210 9.75 8.39 7.81
CA GLN A 210 9.66 8.27 6.35
C GLN A 210 9.21 9.57 5.69
N GLY A 211 8.25 10.29 6.28
CA GLY A 211 7.80 11.60 5.80
C GLY A 211 8.92 12.64 5.83
N VAL A 212 9.68 12.72 6.92
CA VAL A 212 10.85 13.61 7.05
C VAL A 212 11.92 13.26 6.01
N LEU A 213 12.22 11.98 5.81
CA LEU A 213 13.20 11.54 4.82
C LEU A 213 12.77 11.88 3.38
N VAL A 214 11.48 11.72 3.07
CA VAL A 214 10.90 12.14 1.78
C VAL A 214 10.98 13.65 1.60
N ASP A 215 10.71 14.44 2.65
CA ASP A 215 10.83 15.90 2.59
C ASP A 215 12.27 16.38 2.41
N ILE A 216 13.22 15.75 3.09
CA ILE A 216 14.65 15.97 2.86
C ILE A 216 14.99 15.65 1.40
N GLU A 217 14.50 14.53 0.87
CA GLU A 217 14.72 14.16 -0.53
C GLU A 217 14.14 15.21 -1.50
N ILE A 218 12.93 15.72 -1.24
CA ILE A 218 12.30 16.80 -2.02
C ILE A 218 13.13 18.07 -1.95
N PHE A 219 13.56 18.46 -0.75
CA PHE A 219 14.36 19.65 -0.52
C PHE A 219 15.69 19.58 -1.28
N LEU A 220 16.41 18.47 -1.15
CA LEU A 220 17.67 18.23 -1.85
C LEU A 220 17.46 18.26 -3.37
N LYS A 221 16.46 17.54 -3.90
CA LYS A 221 16.14 17.55 -5.34
C LYS A 221 15.85 18.96 -5.85
N LYS A 222 15.09 19.78 -5.11
CA LYS A 222 14.78 21.17 -5.49
C LYS A 222 15.99 22.12 -5.42
N LYS A 223 16.94 21.86 -4.53
CA LYS A 223 18.19 22.64 -4.42
C LYS A 223 19.20 22.22 -5.49
N LEU A 224 19.34 20.91 -5.74
CA LEU A 224 20.20 20.34 -6.78
C LEU A 224 19.77 20.81 -8.18
N VAL A 225 18.46 20.75 -8.48
CA VAL A 225 17.93 21.29 -9.75
C VAL A 225 18.23 22.79 -9.89
N ALA A 226 18.14 23.56 -8.81
CA ALA A 226 18.45 24.99 -8.85
C ALA A 226 19.95 25.29 -8.99
N THR A 227 20.83 24.31 -8.73
CA THR A 227 22.29 24.48 -8.77
C THR A 227 22.90 23.82 -10.01
N GLU A 228 22.11 23.09 -10.82
CA GLU A 228 22.53 22.22 -11.95
C GLU A 228 23.62 21.17 -11.63
N LYS A 229 24.10 21.15 -10.40
CA LYS A 229 25.17 20.29 -9.94
C LYS A 229 24.55 19.00 -9.39
N PHE A 230 24.76 17.92 -10.13
CA PHE A 230 24.67 16.54 -9.68
C PHE A 230 23.27 15.89 -9.64
N ARG A 231 23.14 14.74 -10.32
CA ARG A 231 22.01 13.81 -10.19
C ARG A 231 22.58 12.48 -9.69
N LEU A 232 22.11 12.01 -8.54
CA LEU A 232 22.49 10.70 -8.03
C LEU A 232 22.03 9.63 -9.03
N HIS A 233 22.92 8.74 -9.44
CA HIS A 233 22.58 7.69 -10.39
C HIS A 233 21.55 6.73 -9.79
N GLU A 234 20.56 6.30 -10.59
CA GLU A 234 19.45 5.48 -10.11
C GLU A 234 19.89 4.14 -9.50
N ALA A 235 21.00 3.59 -10.01
CA ALA A 235 21.63 2.38 -9.49
C ALA A 235 22.12 2.51 -8.03
N ILE A 236 22.32 3.73 -7.53
CA ILE A 236 22.72 4.00 -6.14
C ILE A 236 21.50 4.44 -5.32
N SER A 237 20.68 5.35 -5.85
CA SER A 237 19.55 5.92 -5.11
C SER A 237 18.45 4.88 -4.83
N GLY A 238 18.22 3.94 -5.74
CA GLY A 238 17.23 2.89 -5.58
C GLY A 238 17.56 1.93 -4.42
N PRO A 239 18.71 1.24 -4.45
CA PRO A 239 19.15 0.39 -3.34
C PRO A 239 19.22 1.13 -2.01
N LEU A 240 19.69 2.38 -2.01
CA LEU A 240 19.73 3.20 -0.79
C LEU A 240 18.33 3.46 -0.22
N ALA A 241 17.35 3.79 -1.08
CA ALA A 241 15.96 3.99 -0.66
C ALA A 241 15.36 2.71 -0.08
N LEU A 242 15.55 1.56 -0.75
CA LEU A 242 15.05 0.27 -0.28
C LEU A 242 15.72 -0.16 1.03
N ALA A 243 17.03 0.03 1.17
CA ALA A 243 17.75 -0.25 2.40
C ALA A 243 17.25 0.64 3.55
N THR A 244 17.03 1.93 3.29
CA THR A 244 16.48 2.87 4.28
C THR A 244 15.10 2.43 4.75
N ILE A 245 14.22 2.03 3.84
CA ILE A 245 12.89 1.49 4.17
C ILE A 245 13.02 0.20 4.98
N ALA A 246 13.83 -0.76 4.54
CA ALA A 246 13.97 -2.06 5.20
C ALA A 246 14.54 -1.92 6.63
N LEU A 247 15.56 -1.06 6.81
CA LEU A 247 16.18 -0.82 8.12
C LEU A 247 15.22 -0.11 9.09
N THR A 248 14.56 0.95 8.62
CA THR A 248 13.60 1.70 9.47
C THR A 248 12.35 0.88 9.77
N ALA A 249 11.86 0.07 8.81
CA ALA A 249 10.77 -0.86 9.04
C ALA A 249 11.18 -1.97 10.02
N GLY A 250 12.38 -2.53 9.87
CA GLY A 250 12.94 -3.48 10.82
C GLY A 250 12.99 -2.94 12.23
N TRP A 251 13.42 -1.69 12.38
CA TRP A 251 13.55 -1.04 13.68
C TRP A 251 12.23 -0.68 14.34
N LEU A 252 11.30 -0.03 13.63
CA LEU A 252 10.12 0.58 14.24
C LEU A 252 8.81 -0.17 13.94
N SER A 253 8.74 -0.88 12.83
CA SER A 253 7.53 -1.61 12.40
C SER A 253 7.60 -3.07 12.86
N TYR A 254 8.63 -3.81 12.45
CA TYR A 254 8.75 -5.24 12.75
C TYR A 254 9.07 -5.50 14.21
N THR A 255 9.89 -4.68 14.88
CA THR A 255 10.17 -4.85 16.31
C THR A 255 8.89 -4.91 17.15
N GLN A 256 7.89 -4.07 16.85
CA GLN A 256 6.62 -4.07 17.57
C GLN A 256 5.84 -5.39 17.36
N LEU A 257 5.83 -5.92 16.14
CA LEU A 257 5.17 -7.18 15.81
C LEU A 257 5.88 -8.38 16.47
N LEU A 258 7.21 -8.43 16.36
CA LEU A 258 8.05 -9.49 16.91
C LEU A 258 8.01 -9.51 18.43
N ARG A 259 8.10 -8.34 19.09
CA ARG A 259 8.00 -8.24 20.56
C ARG A 259 6.66 -8.77 21.10
N ASN A 260 5.63 -8.77 20.27
CA ASN A 260 4.30 -9.28 20.62
C ASN A 260 4.03 -10.69 20.10
N GLY A 261 5.03 -11.40 19.58
CA GLY A 261 4.91 -12.78 19.12
C GLY A 261 3.97 -12.96 17.92
N VAL A 262 3.76 -11.90 17.12
CA VAL A 262 2.85 -11.96 15.96
C VAL A 262 3.39 -12.94 14.91
N ASP A 263 4.70 -12.97 14.69
CA ASP A 263 5.32 -13.89 13.75
C ASP A 263 5.14 -15.35 14.19
N GLU A 264 5.36 -15.66 15.47
CA GLU A 264 5.16 -17.00 16.01
C GLU A 264 3.71 -17.44 15.93
N LYS A 265 2.77 -16.53 16.23
CA LYS A 265 1.34 -16.79 16.11
C LYS A 265 0.96 -17.13 14.67
N VAL A 266 1.37 -16.32 13.70
CA VAL A 266 1.03 -16.54 12.28
C VAL A 266 1.66 -17.84 11.76
N ILE A 267 2.91 -18.14 12.11
CA ILE A 267 3.56 -19.41 11.73
C ILE A 267 2.79 -20.60 12.32
N LYS A 268 2.35 -20.52 13.58
CA LYS A 268 1.58 -21.57 14.24
C LYS A 268 0.22 -21.79 13.57
N GLU A 269 -0.50 -20.72 13.26
CA GLU A 269 -1.78 -20.78 12.54
C GLU A 269 -1.61 -21.40 11.15
N PHE A 270 -0.56 -21.02 10.42
CA PHE A 270 -0.24 -21.62 9.13
C PHE A 270 0.05 -23.12 9.23
N ASN A 271 0.88 -23.55 10.18
CA ASN A 271 1.19 -24.96 10.38
C ASN A 271 -0.06 -25.78 10.74
N ALA A 272 -0.97 -25.23 11.53
CA ALA A 272 -2.24 -25.89 11.85
C ALA A 272 -3.12 -26.09 10.61
N ILE A 273 -3.17 -25.11 9.70
CA ILE A 273 -3.87 -25.23 8.41
C ILE A 273 -3.25 -26.33 7.55
N VAL A 274 -1.91 -26.36 7.46
CA VAL A 274 -1.20 -27.41 6.69
C VAL A 274 -1.47 -28.81 7.27
N GLU A 275 -1.43 -28.96 8.59
CA GLU A 275 -1.76 -30.23 9.25
C GLU A 275 -3.21 -30.67 9.00
N PHE A 276 -4.15 -29.73 9.03
CA PHE A 276 -5.55 -30.01 8.73
C PHE A 276 -5.70 -30.61 7.33
N PHE A 277 -5.12 -29.99 6.30
CA PHE A 277 -5.17 -30.54 4.94
C PHE A 277 -4.48 -31.89 4.79
N LYS A 278 -3.35 -32.11 5.48
CA LYS A 278 -2.66 -33.42 5.47
C LYS A 278 -3.49 -34.54 6.09
N ARG A 279 -4.34 -34.24 7.09
CA ARG A 279 -5.23 -35.24 7.72
C ARG A 279 -6.51 -35.49 6.93
N SER A 280 -6.90 -34.56 6.07
CA SER A 280 -8.10 -34.64 5.23
C SER A 280 -7.86 -35.24 3.83
N THR A 281 -6.61 -35.59 3.51
CA THR A 281 -6.21 -36.28 2.27
C THR A 281 -5.83 -37.72 2.61
#